data_AF-A0A964AST0-F1
#
_entry.id   AF-A0A964AST0-F1
#
_cell.length_a   1.000
_cell.length_b   1.000
_cell.length_c   1.000
_cell.angle_alpha   90.00
_cell.angle_beta   90.00
_cell.angle_gamma   90.00
#
_symmetry.space_group_name_H-M   'P 1'
#
loop_
_entity.id
_entity.type
_entity.pdbx_description
1 polymer ?
#
loop_
_entity_poly.entity_id
_entity_poly.type
_entity_poly.pdbx_seq_one_letter_code
_entity_poly.pdbx_strand_id
1 'polypeptide(L)' 'MTQALALPDEEREDLALKLVASLPVSADHETERAWARVVERRLGELLNGTARTRSAADVLRDARRG' A
#
# COMPACT_ATOMS: atom_id res chain seq x y z
N MET A 1 -5.03 26.77 3.83
CA MET A 1 -4.99 25.47 4.55
C MET A 1 -6.10 25.33 5.59
N THR A 2 -6.51 26.40 6.26
CA THR A 2 -7.48 26.37 7.38
C THR A 2 -8.93 26.09 6.99
N GLN A 3 -9.37 26.46 5.78
CA GLN A 3 -10.76 26.25 5.34
C GLN A 3 -11.12 24.78 5.12
N ALA A 4 -10.21 23.96 4.59
CA ALA A 4 -10.46 22.53 4.38
C ALA A 4 -10.60 21.76 5.71
N LEU A 5 -9.88 22.21 6.75
CA LEU A 5 -10.01 21.66 8.11
C LEU A 5 -11.26 22.15 8.84
N ALA A 6 -11.92 23.19 8.34
CA ALA A 6 -13.17 23.73 8.89
C ALA A 6 -14.42 23.09 8.28
N LEU A 7 -14.26 22.20 7.30
CA LEU A 7 -15.38 21.46 6.71
C LEU A 7 -15.94 20.42 7.70
N PRO A 8 -17.24 20.09 7.63
CA PRO A 8 -17.82 18.93 8.30
C PRO A 8 -17.10 17.63 7.97
N ASP A 9 -17.19 16.64 8.85
CA ASP A 9 -16.46 15.37 8.74
C ASP A 9 -16.67 14.67 7.39
N GLU A 10 -17.92 14.53 6.96
CA GLU A 10 -18.28 13.90 5.68
C GLU A 10 -17.72 14.67 4.46
N GLU A 11 -17.75 16.00 4.50
CA GLU A 11 -17.22 16.83 3.42
C GLU A 11 -15.68 16.79 3.36
N ARG A 12 -15.02 16.63 4.51
CA ARG A 12 -13.57 16.41 4.56
C ARG A 12 -13.19 15.04 4.01
N GLU A 13 -13.96 14.00 4.31
CA GLU A 13 -13.72 12.66 3.75
C GLU A 13 -13.84 12.66 2.23
N ASP A 14 -14.91 13.26 1.70
CA ASP A 14 -15.11 13.39 0.25
C ASP A 14 -14.01 14.24 -0.40
N LEU A 15 -13.62 15.35 0.22
CA LEU A 15 -12.51 16.17 -0.26
C LEU A 15 -11.18 15.41 -0.23
N ALA A 16 -10.90 14.62 0.82
CA ALA A 16 -9.68 13.82 0.92
C ALA A 16 -9.60 12.78 -0.20
N LEU A 17 -10.71 12.10 -0.50
CA LEU A 17 -10.80 11.13 -1.60
C LEU A 17 -10.53 11.79 -2.96
N LYS A 18 -11.16 12.95 -3.21
CA LYS A 18 -10.95 13.72 -4.44
C LYS A 18 -9.52 14.22 -4.57
N LEU A 19 -8.91 14.66 -3.48
CA LEU A 19 -7.51 15.09 -3.46
C LEU A 19 -6.57 13.94 -3.80
N VAL A 20 -6.73 12.78 -3.17
CA VAL A 20 -5.95 11.56 -3.48
C VAL A 20 -6.11 11.17 -4.94
N ALA A 21 -7.34 11.18 -5.48
CA ALA A 21 -7.60 10.87 -6.88
C ALA A 21 -7.06 11.92 -7.86
N SER A 22 -6.94 13.18 -7.43
CA SER A 22 -6.39 14.27 -8.24
C SER A 22 -4.87 14.30 -8.28
N LEU A 23 -4.20 13.55 -7.39
CA LEU A 23 -2.76 13.43 -7.45
C LEU A 23 -2.39 12.88 -8.83
N PRO A 24 -1.44 13.52 -9.55
CA PRO A 24 -0.97 12.96 -10.80
C PRO A 24 -0.51 11.54 -10.50
N VAL A 25 -0.84 10.59 -11.39
CA VAL A 25 -0.22 9.26 -11.39
C VAL A 25 1.24 9.47 -11.80
N SER A 26 2.05 10.09 -10.94
CA SER A 26 3.45 9.72 -10.85
C SER A 26 3.42 8.36 -10.16
N ALA A 27 3.04 7.33 -10.92
CA ALA A 27 3.66 6.03 -10.71
C ALA A 27 5.14 6.37 -10.83
N ASP A 28 5.80 6.60 -9.70
CA ASP A 28 7.21 6.84 -9.69
C ASP A 28 7.78 5.58 -10.35
N HIS A 29 8.17 5.72 -11.61
CA HIS A 29 8.55 4.57 -12.41
C HIS A 29 9.73 3.85 -11.74
N GLU A 30 10.48 4.54 -10.89
CA GLU A 30 11.47 3.94 -10.02
C GLU A 30 10.85 3.07 -8.93
N THR A 31 9.84 3.55 -8.21
CA THR A 31 9.04 2.76 -7.26
C THR A 31 8.42 1.54 -7.92
N GLU A 32 7.78 1.66 -9.09
CA GLU A 32 7.21 0.51 -9.83
C GLU A 32 8.30 -0.49 -10.26
N ARG A 33 9.43 0.00 -10.79
CA ARG A 33 10.58 -0.87 -11.12
C ARG A 33 11.17 -1.54 -9.89
N ALA A 34 11.20 -0.86 -8.74
CA ALA A 34 11.67 -1.43 -7.49
C ALA A 34 10.75 -2.56 -7.00
N TRP A 35 9.43 -2.36 -7.10
CA TRP A 35 8.45 -3.40 -6.80
C TRP A 35 8.57 -4.60 -7.73
N ALA A 36 8.72 -4.39 -9.04
CA ALA A 36 8.92 -5.47 -10.01
C ALA A 36 10.12 -6.36 -9.65
N ARG A 37 11.27 -5.75 -9.32
CA ARG A 37 12.47 -6.49 -8.86
C ARG A 37 12.22 -7.31 -7.60
N VAL A 38 11.44 -6.78 -6.65
CA VAL A 38 11.09 -7.51 -5.42
C VAL A 38 10.20 -8.71 -5.72
N VAL A 39 9.22 -8.56 -6.62
CA VAL A 39 8.34 -9.64 -7.04
C VAL A 39 9.13 -10.75 -7.71
N GLU A 40 9.98 -10.43 -8.69
CA GLU A 40 10.83 -11.39 -9.39
C GLU A 40 11.73 -12.17 -8.41
N ARG A 41 12.40 -11.44 -7.50
CA ARG A 41 13.25 -12.07 -6.48
C ARG A 41 12.46 -13.03 -5.58
N ARG A 42 11.31 -12.59 -5.05
CA ARG A 42 10.48 -13.42 -4.16
C ARG A 42 9.90 -14.64 -4.87
N LEU A 43 9.51 -14.50 -6.13
CA LEU A 43 9.07 -15.62 -6.95
C LEU A 43 10.20 -16.64 -7.13
N GLY A 44 11.42 -16.17 -7.41
CA GLY A 44 12.61 -17.02 -7.46
C GLY A 44 12.84 -17.78 -6.16
N GLU A 45 12.79 -17.09 -5.01
CA GLU A 45 12.92 -17.68 -3.66
C GLU A 45 11.84 -18.75 -3.38
N LEU A 46 10.61 -18.56 -3.87
CA LEU A 46 9.54 -19.55 -3.73
C LEU A 46 9.81 -20.78 -4.61
N LEU A 47 10.15 -20.56 -5.88
CA LEU A 47 10.37 -21.64 -6.85
C LEU A 47 11.59 -22.50 -6.52
N ASN A 48 12.64 -21.90 -5.95
CA ASN A 48 13.84 -22.63 -5.55
C ASN A 48 13.78 -23.17 -4.10
N GLY A 49 12.68 -22.95 -3.38
CA GLY A 49 12.47 -23.44 -2.01
C GLY A 49 13.33 -22.76 -0.95
N THR A 50 13.91 -21.58 -1.23
CA THR A 50 14.71 -20.80 -0.25
C THR A 50 13.89 -19.76 0.50
N ALA A 51 12.63 -19.55 0.11
CA ALA A 51 11.71 -18.66 0.79
C ALA A 51 11.39 -19.14 2.21
N ARG A 52 11.44 -18.22 3.17
CA ARG A 52 10.89 -18.43 4.52
C ARG A 52 9.41 -18.10 4.53
N THR A 53 8.58 -19.06 4.89
CA THR A 53 7.12 -18.89 4.99
C THR A 53 6.67 -18.76 6.44
N ARG A 54 5.48 -18.20 6.65
CA ARG A 54 4.81 -18.15 7.95
C ARG A 54 3.43 -18.79 7.80
N SER A 55 2.89 -19.33 8.89
CA SER A 55 1.53 -19.85 8.87
C SER A 55 0.52 -18.73 8.62
N ALA A 56 -0.54 -19.02 7.87
CA ALA A 56 -1.61 -18.06 7.63
C ALA A 56 -2.27 -17.60 8.93
N ALA A 57 -2.40 -18.50 9.92
CA ALA A 57 -2.95 -18.19 11.23
C ALA A 57 -2.14 -17.11 11.97
N ASP A 58 -0.81 -17.17 11.89
CA ASP A 58 0.06 -16.17 12.53
C ASP A 58 -0.08 -14.81 11.84
N VAL A 59 -0.09 -14.80 10.50
CA VAL A 59 -0.25 -13.57 9.71
C VAL A 59 -1.60 -12.90 10.01
N LEU A 60 -2.69 -13.67 10.03
CA LEU A 60 -4.03 -13.16 10.32
C LEU A 60 -4.19 -12.65 11.75
N ARG A 61 -3.48 -13.26 12.70
CA ARG A 61 -3.47 -12.79 14.09
C ARG A 61 -2.76 -11.44 14.20
N ASP A 62 -1.62 -11.27 13.54
CA ASP A 62 -0.84 -10.02 13.57
C ASP A 62 -1.63 -8.87 12.90
N ALA A 63 -2.27 -9.14 11.76
CA ALA A 63 -3.05 -8.14 11.02
C ALA A 63 -4.27 -7.60 11.78
N ARG A 64 -4.85 -8.38 12.71
CA ARG A 64 -5.98 -7.93 13.56
C ARG A 64 -5.55 -7.10 14.77
N ARG A 65 -4.24 -7.02 15.06
CA ARG A 65 -3.69 -6.30 16.21
C ARG A 65 -3.20 -4.90 15.86
N GLY A 66 -3.03 -4.58 14.57
CA GLY A 66 -2.68 -3.25 14.06
C GLY A 66 -3.91 -2.53 13.56
#